data_AF-A0A7W3LKT1-F1
#
_entry.id   AF-A0A7W3LKT1-F1
#
_cell.length_a   1.000
_cell.length_b   1.000
_cell.length_c   1.000
_cell.angle_alpha   90.00
_cell.angle_beta   90.00
_cell.angle_gamma   90.00
#
_symmetry.space_group_name_H-M   'P 1'
#
loop_
_entity.id
_entity.type
_entity.pdbx_description
1 polymer ?
#
loop_
_entity_poly.entity_id
_entity_poly.type
_entity_poly.pdbx_seq_one_letter_code
_entity_poly.pdbx_strand_id
1 'polypeptide(L)'
;MENITYDVRIHKMEVYKGNKITTYTVRWKTGPKPWKEPFRKYAQALSFEAELRSAPARREAFDVTTGRLVAWGRTATEMSWYDFCVSYVDMKWKGASGKHRADTAWALVTVMPAMLASEHGKPDDKKMRTALRRWAFNSKNRVDCPDDAAQILKWLSRNTKPVSALSDPKVMRAVLDRAAPLLDGSLAAPSTIQRNRAILHNACEYAMELNMLTRNPIKAIKWKAPKASPEVDRRSVVNHGQTRRLLQALQEQSPSGLRLAAFFAVLYYAGLRPEEAVNLRRENITLPPLVWNDQTEKWEEPEDDWGELHFCTAAPEVGVDRRRRPPRSATPQGPR
;
A
#
# COMPACT_ATOMS: atom_id res chain seq x y z
N MET A 1 27.20 -5.06 16.81
CA MET A 1 27.79 -4.00 17.65
C MET A 1 28.21 -2.89 16.72
N GLU A 2 27.54 -1.74 16.78
CA GLU A 2 27.82 -0.62 15.89
C GLU A 2 29.17 0.01 16.25
N ASN A 3 30.12 -0.03 15.32
CA ASN A 3 31.47 0.51 15.50
C ASN A 3 31.46 2.03 15.26
N ILE A 4 30.67 2.76 16.05
CA ILE A 4 30.40 4.19 15.85
C ILE A 4 31.00 5.05 16.97
N THR A 5 31.43 6.27 16.64
CA THR A 5 32.00 7.24 17.59
C THR A 5 31.54 8.66 17.29
N TYR A 6 31.44 9.48 18.34
CA TYR A 6 31.26 10.93 18.23
C TYR A 6 32.57 11.70 18.48
N ASP A 7 33.63 11.00 18.90
CA ASP A 7 34.95 11.59 19.11
C ASP A 7 35.70 11.71 17.78
N VAL A 8 35.65 12.91 17.20
CA VAL A 8 36.33 13.25 15.96
C VAL A 8 37.20 14.48 16.14
N ARG A 9 38.47 14.36 15.70
CA ARG A 9 39.43 15.46 15.66
C ARG A 9 39.81 15.76 14.23
N ILE A 10 39.54 16.98 13.79
CA ILE A 10 39.87 17.44 12.43
C ILE A 10 41.18 18.20 12.52
N HIS A 11 42.16 17.79 11.72
CA HIS A 11 43.48 18.39 11.70
C HIS A 11 43.56 19.44 10.58
N LYS A 12 44.56 20.34 10.69
CA LYS A 12 44.85 21.31 9.64
C LYS A 12 45.07 20.60 8.30
N MET A 13 44.40 21.10 7.26
CA MET A 13 44.55 20.63 5.88
C MET A 13 46.01 20.74 5.44
N GLU A 14 46.50 19.69 4.79
CA GLU A 14 47.86 19.63 4.26
C GLU A 14 47.87 20.01 2.79
N VAL A 15 48.76 20.91 2.39
CA VAL A 15 48.88 21.39 1.00
C VAL A 15 50.22 20.92 0.46
N TYR A 16 50.18 19.95 -0.45
CA TYR A 16 51.35 19.49 -1.18
C TYR A 16 51.42 20.18 -2.54
N LYS A 17 52.47 20.96 -2.78
CA LYS A 17 52.73 21.63 -4.06
C LYS A 17 53.77 20.83 -4.85
N GLY A 18 53.32 19.99 -5.78
CA GLY A 18 54.21 19.29 -6.71
C GLY A 18 54.49 20.12 -7.97
N ASN A 19 55.44 19.66 -8.80
CA ASN A 19 55.88 20.39 -10.02
C ASN A 19 54.77 20.63 -11.05
N LYS A 20 53.67 19.85 -11.04
CA LYS A 20 52.55 19.99 -12.00
C LYS A 20 51.17 20.09 -11.35
N ILE A 21 51.02 19.64 -10.10
CA ILE A 21 49.71 19.52 -9.42
C ILE A 21 49.88 19.92 -7.95
N THR A 22 48.93 20.71 -7.45
CA THR A 22 48.75 20.96 -6.02
C THR A 22 47.67 20.02 -5.48
N THR A 23 47.98 19.31 -4.40
CA THR A 23 47.05 18.40 -3.71
C THR A 23 46.71 18.95 -2.34
N TYR A 24 45.43 19.02 -2.03
CA TYR A 24 44.87 19.45 -0.76
C TYR A 24 44.36 18.22 -0.01
N THR A 25 45.03 17.84 1.08
CA THR A 25 44.68 16.63 1.84
C THR A 25 43.99 17.02 3.14
N VAL A 26 42.72 16.65 3.27
CA VAL A 26 41.98 16.79 4.52
C VAL A 26 42.34 15.62 5.43
N ARG A 27 42.63 15.89 6.70
CA ARG A 27 43.04 14.86 7.67
C ARG A 27 42.19 14.96 8.92
N TRP A 28 41.74 13.82 9.41
CA TRP A 28 40.94 13.76 10.63
C TRP A 28 41.17 12.43 11.35
N LYS A 29 40.69 12.32 12.59
CA LYS A 29 40.85 11.13 13.42
C LYS A 29 39.49 10.79 14.03
N THR A 30 39.10 9.52 13.95
CA THR A 30 37.88 9.00 14.61
C THR A 30 38.31 8.02 15.69
N GLY A 31 38.15 8.39 16.96
CA GLY A 31 38.74 7.64 18.08
C GLY A 31 40.27 7.48 17.92
N PRO A 32 40.84 6.25 17.89
CA PRO A 32 42.28 6.05 17.75
C PRO A 32 42.79 6.08 16.29
N LYS A 33 41.92 5.95 15.28
CA LYS A 33 42.33 5.76 13.88
C LYS A 33 42.43 7.09 13.10
N PRO A 34 43.58 7.40 12.47
CA PRO A 34 43.74 8.56 11.61
C PRO A 34 43.28 8.27 10.16
N TRP A 35 42.73 9.30 9.51
CA TRP A 35 42.21 9.28 8.15
C TRP A 35 42.74 10.47 7.35
N LYS A 36 42.88 10.28 6.04
CA LYS A 36 43.31 11.32 5.11
C LYS A 36 42.62 11.16 3.75
N GLU A 37 42.18 12.26 3.15
CA GLU A 37 41.56 12.26 1.83
C GLU A 37 42.14 13.39 0.95
N PRO A 38 42.78 13.05 -0.19
CA PRO A 38 43.39 14.02 -1.08
C PRO A 38 42.39 14.58 -2.11
N PHE A 39 42.45 15.88 -2.35
CA PHE A 39 41.64 16.60 -3.34
C PHE A 39 42.54 17.42 -4.26
N ARG A 40 42.15 17.55 -5.54
CA ARG A 40 42.85 18.40 -6.52
C ARG A 40 42.40 19.86 -6.50
N LYS A 41 41.18 20.13 -6.02
CA LYS A 41 40.59 21.48 -5.95
C LYS A 41 40.43 21.90 -4.50
N TYR A 42 40.94 23.09 -4.16
CA TYR A 42 40.85 23.65 -2.81
C TYR A 42 39.39 23.76 -2.31
N ALA A 43 38.48 24.25 -3.15
CA ALA A 43 37.06 24.40 -2.78
C ALA A 43 36.38 23.07 -2.40
N GLN A 44 36.77 21.97 -3.05
CA GLN A 44 36.24 20.63 -2.72
C GLN A 44 36.77 20.16 -1.36
N ALA A 45 38.07 20.36 -1.11
CA ALA A 45 38.67 20.06 0.18
C ALA A 45 38.05 20.88 1.32
N LEU A 46 37.79 22.17 1.08
CA LEU A 46 37.19 23.07 2.06
C LEU A 46 35.73 22.70 2.36
N SER A 47 34.94 22.38 1.34
CA SER A 47 33.55 21.90 1.51
C SER A 47 33.52 20.61 2.33
N PHE A 48 34.41 19.66 2.01
CA PHE A 48 34.52 18.40 2.72
C PHE A 48 34.93 18.58 4.19
N GLU A 49 35.92 19.46 4.46
CA GLU A 49 36.32 19.80 5.83
C GLU A 49 35.19 20.47 6.62
N ALA A 50 34.42 21.38 5.98
CA ALA A 50 33.28 22.04 6.61
C ALA A 50 32.18 21.04 7.00
N GLU A 51 31.90 20.05 6.16
CA GLU A 51 30.95 19.00 6.49
C GLU A 51 31.40 18.18 7.71
N LEU A 52 32.67 17.77 7.77
CA LEU A 52 33.23 17.08 8.94
C LEU A 52 33.11 17.93 10.22
N ARG A 53 33.41 19.24 10.15
CA ARG A 53 33.33 20.17 11.29
C ARG A 53 31.89 20.40 11.77
N SER A 54 30.92 20.36 10.87
CA SER A 54 29.50 20.58 11.19
C SER A 54 28.80 19.37 11.80
N ALA A 55 29.38 18.17 11.66
CA ALA A 55 28.73 16.93 12.10
C ALA A 55 28.47 16.82 13.61
N PRO A 56 29.37 17.25 14.51
CA PRO A 56 29.10 17.23 15.95
C PRO A 56 27.90 18.10 16.34
N ALA A 57 27.75 19.26 15.70
CA ALA A 57 26.59 20.15 15.92
C ALA A 57 25.27 19.50 15.49
N ARG A 58 25.31 18.60 14.50
CA ARG A 58 24.17 17.82 14.01
C ARG A 58 23.93 16.52 14.79
N ARG A 59 24.77 16.21 15.78
CA ARG A 59 24.78 14.92 16.52
C ARG A 59 24.90 13.70 15.60
N GLU A 60 25.67 13.81 14.52
CA GLU A 60 25.92 12.70 13.60
C GLU A 60 27.13 11.88 14.08
N ALA A 61 26.97 10.55 14.10
CA ALA A 61 28.04 9.62 14.47
C ALA A 61 28.95 9.32 13.27
N PHE A 62 30.20 8.95 13.55
CA PHE A 62 31.19 8.48 12.60
C PHE A 62 31.40 6.98 12.74
N ASP A 63 31.57 6.28 11.62
CA ASP A 63 31.98 4.87 11.63
C ASP A 63 33.49 4.78 11.82
N VAL A 64 33.93 4.13 12.90
CA VAL A 64 35.34 3.95 13.27
C VAL A 64 36.10 3.08 12.26
N THR A 65 35.38 2.30 11.45
CA THR A 65 35.96 1.42 10.43
C THR A 65 36.32 2.17 9.16
N THR A 66 35.52 3.16 8.77
CA THR A 66 35.68 3.91 7.52
C THR A 66 36.17 5.34 7.73
N GLY A 67 36.05 5.86 8.96
CA GLY A 67 36.35 7.24 9.30
C GLY A 67 35.31 8.23 8.83
N ARG A 68 34.28 7.80 8.12
CA ARG A 68 33.28 8.68 7.52
C ARG A 68 32.07 8.81 8.45
N LEU A 69 31.28 9.84 8.21
CA LEU A 69 29.96 9.94 8.85
C LEU A 69 29.16 8.67 8.51
N VAL A 70 28.45 8.11 9.50
CA VAL A 70 27.56 6.96 9.29
C VAL A 70 26.52 7.30 8.20
N ALA A 71 26.11 8.58 8.12
CA ALA A 71 25.26 9.09 7.06
C ALA A 71 25.87 8.97 5.64
N TRP A 72 27.19 9.02 5.50
CA TRP A 72 27.91 8.83 4.23
C TRP A 72 28.15 7.36 3.91
N GLY A 73 28.32 6.51 4.92
CA GLY A 73 28.60 5.08 4.80
C GLY A 73 27.40 4.22 4.40
N ARG A 74 26.20 4.81 4.33
CA ARG A 74 25.06 4.16 3.66
C ARG A 74 25.33 4.19 2.15
N THR A 75 26.09 3.22 1.65
CA THR A 75 25.96 2.79 0.26
C THR A 75 24.51 2.37 0.13
N ALA A 76 23.65 3.25 -0.39
CA ALA A 76 22.24 2.96 -0.56
C ALA A 76 22.18 1.63 -1.30
N THR A 77 21.47 0.65 -0.74
CA THR A 77 21.17 -0.56 -1.49
C THR A 77 20.39 -0.11 -2.73
N GLU A 78 21.06 -0.05 -3.88
CA GLU A 78 20.45 0.44 -5.10
C GLU A 78 19.52 -0.66 -5.61
N MET A 79 18.24 -0.47 -5.31
CA MET A 79 17.16 -1.27 -5.82
C MET A 79 16.37 -0.44 -6.82
N SER A 80 15.98 -1.03 -7.94
CA SER A 80 15.05 -0.40 -8.86
C SER A 80 13.72 -0.14 -8.12
N TRP A 81 13.02 0.94 -8.49
CA TRP A 81 11.71 1.22 -7.89
C TRP A 81 10.73 0.06 -8.05
N TYR A 82 10.78 -0.64 -9.19
CA TYR A 82 9.97 -1.83 -9.42
C TYR A 82 10.26 -2.94 -8.41
N ASP A 83 11.53 -3.33 -8.26
CA ASP A 83 11.91 -4.43 -7.37
C ASP A 83 11.60 -4.08 -5.91
N PHE A 84 11.79 -2.82 -5.55
CA PHE A 84 11.40 -2.30 -4.24
C PHE A 84 9.89 -2.41 -3.99
N CYS A 85 9.06 -2.05 -4.97
CA CYS A 85 7.61 -2.20 -4.85
C CYS A 85 7.21 -3.67 -4.62
N VAL A 86 7.87 -4.62 -5.29
CA VAL A 86 7.64 -6.05 -5.08
C VAL A 86 7.98 -6.45 -3.64
N SER A 87 9.14 -6.06 -3.13
CA SER A 87 9.54 -6.32 -1.74
C SER A 87 8.61 -5.68 -0.71
N TYR A 88 8.15 -4.45 -0.96
CA TYR A 88 7.20 -3.75 -0.09
C TYR A 88 5.83 -4.46 -0.04
N VAL A 89 5.33 -4.92 -1.19
CA VAL A 89 4.09 -5.71 -1.26
C VAL A 89 4.24 -7.02 -0.49
N ASP A 90 5.37 -7.72 -0.63
CA ASP A 90 5.63 -8.98 0.08
C ASP A 90 5.67 -8.80 1.59
N MET A 91 6.33 -7.74 2.05
CA MET A 91 6.37 -7.38 3.47
C MET A 91 4.95 -7.15 4.02
N LYS A 92 4.09 -6.43 3.28
CA LYS A 92 2.71 -6.17 3.73
C LYS A 92 1.77 -7.36 3.54
N TRP A 93 2.11 -8.33 2.70
CA TRP A 93 1.17 -9.33 2.19
C TRP A 93 0.45 -10.11 3.29
N LYS A 94 1.19 -10.69 4.24
CA LYS A 94 0.61 -11.57 5.28
C LYS A 94 -0.37 -10.84 6.21
N GLY A 95 -0.04 -9.62 6.62
CA GLY A 95 -0.85 -8.83 7.57
C GLY A 95 -1.96 -7.98 6.94
N ALA A 96 -1.97 -7.81 5.62
CA ALA A 96 -2.95 -6.98 4.93
C ALA A 96 -4.25 -7.73 4.59
N SER A 97 -5.41 -7.07 4.71
CA SER A 97 -6.68 -7.59 4.18
C SER A 97 -6.68 -7.61 2.64
N GLY A 98 -7.55 -8.42 2.03
CA GLY A 98 -7.66 -8.52 0.56
C GLY A 98 -7.88 -7.16 -0.11
N LYS A 99 -8.77 -6.33 0.46
CA LYS A 99 -9.00 -4.96 0.00
C LYS A 99 -7.75 -4.08 0.15
N HIS A 100 -7.05 -4.16 1.28
CA HIS A 100 -5.84 -3.37 1.50
C HIS A 100 -4.69 -3.76 0.54
N ARG A 101 -4.55 -5.06 0.24
CA ARG A 101 -3.62 -5.57 -0.78
C ARG A 101 -3.95 -4.98 -2.16
N ALA A 102 -5.23 -5.02 -2.56
CA ALA A 102 -5.68 -4.48 -3.83
C ALA A 102 -5.47 -2.96 -3.95
N ASP A 103 -5.77 -2.22 -2.89
CA ASP A 103 -5.56 -0.76 -2.83
C ASP A 103 -4.06 -0.41 -2.92
N THR A 104 -3.20 -1.18 -2.24
CA THR A 104 -1.74 -1.04 -2.30
C THR A 104 -1.21 -1.27 -3.71
N ALA A 105 -1.61 -2.38 -4.34
CA ALA A 105 -1.23 -2.68 -5.71
C ALA A 105 -1.66 -1.56 -6.67
N TRP A 106 -2.89 -1.05 -6.54
CA TRP A 106 -3.37 0.06 -7.37
C TRP A 106 -2.54 1.33 -7.19
N ALA A 107 -2.25 1.74 -5.95
CA ALA A 107 -1.46 2.93 -5.70
C ALA A 107 -0.06 2.85 -6.33
N LEU A 108 0.61 1.70 -6.22
CA LEU A 108 1.95 1.47 -6.80
C LEU A 108 1.91 1.40 -8.33
N VAL A 109 0.89 0.76 -8.91
CA VAL A 109 0.67 0.74 -10.37
C VAL A 109 0.50 2.16 -10.91
N THR A 110 -0.32 2.98 -10.24
CA THR A 110 -0.62 4.34 -10.67
C THR A 110 0.63 5.20 -10.75
N VAL A 111 1.53 5.12 -9.76
CA VAL A 111 2.75 5.95 -9.72
C VAL A 111 3.91 5.40 -10.54
N MET A 112 3.87 4.13 -10.95
CA MET A 112 4.96 3.48 -11.69
C MET A 112 5.49 4.31 -12.89
N PRO A 113 4.63 4.94 -13.73
CA PRO A 113 5.11 5.73 -14.86
C PRO A 113 6.02 6.91 -14.47
N ALA A 114 5.83 7.54 -13.31
CA ALA A 114 6.68 8.64 -12.84
C ALA A 114 8.11 8.20 -12.49
N MET A 115 8.28 6.90 -12.24
CA MET A 115 9.54 6.27 -11.89
C MET A 115 10.20 5.56 -13.07
N LEU A 116 9.66 5.63 -14.29
CA LEU A 116 10.36 5.14 -15.47
C LEU A 116 11.59 6.01 -15.75
N ALA A 117 12.72 5.34 -16.04
CA ALA A 117 13.98 5.96 -16.40
C ALA A 117 14.11 6.13 -17.93
N SER A 118 13.40 5.31 -18.71
CA SER A 118 13.39 5.34 -20.17
C SER A 118 12.01 4.98 -20.71
N GLU A 119 11.62 5.61 -21.82
CA GLU A 119 10.44 5.25 -22.61
C GLU A 119 10.82 4.32 -23.79
N HIS A 120 12.12 4.09 -24.03
CA HIS A 120 12.57 3.24 -25.13
C HIS A 120 12.18 1.78 -24.88
N GLY A 121 11.47 1.17 -25.83
CA GLY A 121 10.98 -0.20 -25.72
C GLY A 121 9.92 -0.38 -24.64
N LYS A 122 9.26 0.70 -24.21
CA LYS A 122 8.21 0.65 -23.20
C LYS A 122 7.04 -0.23 -23.65
N PRO A 123 6.63 -1.21 -22.82
CA PRO A 123 5.44 -2.00 -23.09
C PRO A 123 4.17 -1.16 -23.13
N ASP A 124 3.14 -1.67 -23.83
CA ASP A 124 1.81 -1.04 -23.82
C ASP A 124 1.32 -0.79 -22.38
N ASP A 125 0.78 0.40 -22.18
CA ASP A 125 0.36 0.93 -20.88
C ASP A 125 -0.67 0.03 -20.18
N LYS A 126 -1.63 -0.54 -20.94
CA LYS A 126 -2.66 -1.44 -20.40
C LYS A 126 -2.04 -2.79 -20.03
N LYS A 127 -1.15 -3.33 -20.87
CA LYS A 127 -0.42 -4.57 -20.57
C LYS A 127 0.48 -4.41 -19.36
N MET A 128 1.19 -3.30 -19.23
CA MET A 128 2.04 -2.96 -18.09
C MET A 128 1.25 -2.92 -16.77
N ARG A 129 0.14 -2.18 -16.72
CA ARG A 129 -0.73 -2.14 -15.54
C ARG A 129 -1.28 -3.52 -15.17
N THR A 130 -1.67 -4.31 -16.19
CA THR A 130 -2.18 -5.67 -15.98
C THR A 130 -1.09 -6.58 -15.41
N ALA A 131 0.12 -6.52 -15.97
CA ALA A 131 1.26 -7.32 -15.51
C ALA A 131 1.61 -7.02 -14.05
N LEU A 132 1.69 -5.72 -13.71
CA LEU A 132 1.94 -5.27 -12.35
C LEU A 132 0.84 -5.71 -11.37
N ARG A 133 -0.42 -5.45 -11.68
CA ARG A 133 -1.53 -5.70 -10.75
C ARG A 133 -1.82 -7.19 -10.57
N ARG A 134 -1.81 -7.96 -11.65
CA ARG A 134 -2.22 -9.37 -11.63
C ARG A 134 -1.12 -10.30 -11.15
N TRP A 135 0.14 -9.96 -11.43
CA TRP A 135 1.29 -10.81 -11.20
C TRP A 135 2.28 -10.18 -10.21
N ALA A 136 2.90 -9.04 -10.52
CA ALA A 136 3.96 -8.48 -9.65
C ALA A 136 3.48 -8.14 -8.23
N PHE A 137 2.33 -7.48 -8.09
CA PHE A 137 1.79 -7.03 -6.80
C PHE A 137 0.75 -7.99 -6.22
N ASN A 138 0.74 -9.24 -6.70
CA ASN A 138 -0.05 -10.31 -6.13
C ASN A 138 0.84 -11.53 -5.89
N SER A 139 1.39 -11.63 -4.67
CA SER A 139 2.36 -12.66 -4.31
C SER A 139 1.83 -14.09 -4.51
N LYS A 140 0.50 -14.31 -4.43
CA LYS A 140 -0.11 -15.63 -4.68
C LYS A 140 -0.10 -16.03 -6.16
N ASN A 141 -0.24 -15.07 -7.06
CA ASN A 141 -0.37 -15.35 -8.49
C ASN A 141 0.99 -15.45 -9.20
N ARG A 142 2.09 -14.98 -8.59
CA ARG A 142 3.41 -14.90 -9.25
C ARG A 142 3.94 -16.23 -9.79
N VAL A 143 3.62 -17.34 -9.13
CA VAL A 143 4.06 -18.69 -9.55
C VAL A 143 3.53 -19.04 -10.94
N ASP A 144 2.31 -18.59 -11.26
CA ASP A 144 1.64 -18.86 -12.53
C ASP A 144 1.77 -17.70 -13.54
N CYS A 145 2.80 -16.85 -13.38
CA CYS A 145 2.98 -15.69 -14.24
C CYS A 145 3.32 -16.13 -15.68
N PRO A 146 2.52 -15.77 -16.69
CA PRO A 146 2.80 -16.09 -18.08
C PRO A 146 4.04 -15.33 -18.59
N ASP A 147 4.66 -15.87 -19.64
CA ASP A 147 5.93 -15.36 -20.20
C ASP A 147 5.83 -13.93 -20.72
N ASP A 148 4.69 -13.57 -21.34
CA ASP A 148 4.45 -12.22 -21.86
C ASP A 148 4.43 -11.17 -20.74
N ALA A 149 3.78 -11.48 -19.62
CA ALA A 149 3.79 -10.66 -18.43
C ALA A 149 5.18 -10.64 -17.78
N ALA A 150 5.86 -11.78 -17.67
CA ALA A 150 7.20 -11.87 -17.09
C ALA A 150 8.22 -11.00 -17.85
N GLN A 151 8.12 -10.93 -19.18
CA GLN A 151 8.97 -10.06 -20.01
C GLN A 151 8.75 -8.58 -19.71
N ILE A 152 7.49 -8.16 -19.54
CA ILE A 152 7.13 -6.78 -19.15
C ILE A 152 7.72 -6.44 -17.77
N LEU A 153 7.58 -7.35 -16.81
CA LEU A 153 8.10 -7.16 -15.45
C LEU A 153 9.63 -7.08 -15.41
N LYS A 154 10.31 -7.91 -16.22
CA LYS A 154 11.76 -7.85 -16.41
C LYS A 154 12.21 -6.54 -17.05
N TRP A 155 11.42 -6.00 -17.98
CA TRP A 155 11.67 -4.67 -18.54
C TRP A 155 11.55 -3.59 -17.46
N LEU A 156 10.54 -3.65 -16.59
CA LEU A 156 10.35 -2.68 -15.50
C LEU A 156 11.49 -2.69 -14.46
N SER A 157 11.98 -3.87 -14.08
CA SER A 157 13.15 -3.99 -13.18
C SER A 157 14.37 -3.25 -13.73
N ARG A 158 14.56 -3.25 -15.06
CA ARG A 158 15.72 -2.60 -15.72
C ARG A 158 15.50 -1.13 -16.08
N ASN A 159 14.24 -0.70 -16.24
CA ASN A 159 13.89 0.61 -16.79
C ASN A 159 13.18 1.52 -15.78
N THR A 160 13.24 1.20 -14.49
CA THR A 160 12.80 2.10 -13.42
C THR A 160 13.99 2.75 -12.72
N LYS A 161 13.80 4.00 -12.29
CA LYS A 161 14.78 4.75 -11.49
C LYS A 161 15.07 4.00 -10.19
N PRO A 162 16.28 4.13 -9.63
CA PRO A 162 16.57 3.60 -8.30
C PRO A 162 15.72 4.31 -7.24
N VAL A 163 15.43 3.63 -6.12
CA VAL A 163 14.67 4.21 -4.99
C VAL A 163 15.31 5.50 -4.48
N SER A 164 16.65 5.59 -4.49
CA SER A 164 17.41 6.77 -4.08
C SER A 164 17.00 8.05 -4.84
N ALA A 165 16.50 7.93 -6.09
CA ALA A 165 16.01 9.06 -6.89
C ALA A 165 14.82 9.79 -6.25
N LEU A 166 14.07 9.14 -5.35
CA LEU A 166 12.99 9.78 -4.58
C LEU A 166 13.50 10.84 -3.61
N SER A 167 14.80 10.89 -3.33
CA SER A 167 15.42 11.96 -2.55
C SER A 167 15.40 13.30 -3.29
N ASP A 168 15.29 13.30 -4.63
CA ASP A 168 15.07 14.51 -5.42
C ASP A 168 13.62 14.98 -5.26
N PRO A 169 13.39 16.20 -4.72
CA PRO A 169 12.06 16.77 -4.58
C PRO A 169 11.26 16.85 -5.89
N LYS A 170 11.93 16.98 -7.05
CA LYS A 170 11.26 17.00 -8.36
C LYS A 170 10.68 15.63 -8.70
N VAL A 171 11.45 14.56 -8.52
CA VAL A 171 11.01 13.18 -8.78
C VAL A 171 9.87 12.80 -7.85
N MET A 172 10.01 13.04 -6.54
CA MET A 172 8.95 12.71 -5.60
C MET A 172 7.68 13.55 -5.82
N ARG A 173 7.80 14.83 -6.22
CA ARG A 173 6.61 15.60 -6.60
C ARG A 173 5.90 14.99 -7.82
N ALA A 174 6.63 14.59 -8.86
CA ALA A 174 6.04 13.92 -10.01
C ALA A 174 5.33 12.60 -9.63
N VAL A 175 5.89 11.84 -8.68
CA VAL A 175 5.26 10.63 -8.11
C VAL A 175 3.94 10.97 -7.41
N LEU A 176 3.92 12.00 -6.58
CA LEU A 176 2.72 12.45 -5.86
C LEU A 176 1.65 13.01 -6.81
N ASP A 177 2.05 13.80 -7.80
CA ASP A 177 1.16 14.34 -8.82
C ASP A 177 0.52 13.22 -9.64
N ARG A 178 1.26 12.12 -9.87
CA ARG A 178 0.70 10.93 -10.53
C ARG A 178 -0.26 10.13 -9.65
N ALA A 179 -0.15 10.23 -8.32
CA ALA A 179 -1.02 9.52 -7.39
C ALA A 179 -2.44 10.10 -7.28
N ALA A 180 -2.67 11.31 -7.82
CA ALA A 180 -3.93 12.05 -7.74
C ALA A 180 -4.97 11.75 -8.84
N PRO A 181 -4.60 11.72 -10.15
CA PRO A 181 -5.58 11.52 -11.21
C PRO A 181 -5.96 10.05 -11.42
N LEU A 182 -7.14 9.85 -12.01
CA LEU A 182 -7.61 8.61 -12.60
C LEU A 182 -6.94 8.36 -13.97
N LEU A 183 -7.21 7.21 -14.58
CA LEU A 183 -6.67 6.85 -15.89
C LEU A 183 -7.16 7.75 -17.03
N ASP A 184 -8.34 8.35 -16.87
CA ASP A 184 -8.94 9.30 -17.80
C ASP A 184 -8.43 10.75 -17.61
N GLY A 185 -7.53 10.97 -16.64
CA GLY A 185 -6.96 12.28 -16.33
C GLY A 185 -7.80 13.14 -15.37
N SER A 186 -9.04 12.73 -15.04
CA SER A 186 -9.84 13.40 -14.02
C SER A 186 -9.27 13.14 -12.61
N LEU A 187 -9.60 13.99 -11.64
CA LEU A 187 -9.13 13.80 -10.26
C LEU A 187 -9.85 12.64 -9.58
N ALA A 188 -9.10 11.77 -8.91
CA ALA A 188 -9.69 10.75 -8.06
C ALA A 188 -10.39 11.38 -6.85
N ALA A 189 -11.30 10.62 -6.23
CA ALA A 189 -11.95 11.04 -4.99
C ALA A 189 -10.90 11.42 -3.93
N PRO A 190 -11.12 12.48 -3.11
CA PRO A 190 -10.19 12.92 -2.08
C PRO A 190 -9.69 11.80 -1.16
N SER A 191 -10.57 10.88 -0.77
CA SER A 191 -10.25 9.71 0.06
C SER A 191 -9.27 8.76 -0.64
N THR A 192 -9.41 8.55 -1.95
CA THR A 192 -8.49 7.77 -2.77
C THR A 192 -7.12 8.42 -2.85
N ILE A 193 -7.06 9.73 -3.07
CA ILE A 193 -5.80 10.48 -3.15
C ILE A 193 -5.06 10.42 -1.79
N GLN A 194 -5.78 10.64 -0.69
CA GLN A 194 -5.23 10.53 0.66
C GLN A 194 -4.69 9.12 0.95
N ARG A 195 -5.44 8.08 0.58
CA ARG A 195 -5.03 6.69 0.73
C ARG A 195 -3.78 6.38 -0.08
N ASN A 196 -3.72 6.79 -1.35
CA ASN A 196 -2.54 6.59 -2.20
C ASN A 196 -1.31 7.27 -1.58
N ARG A 197 -1.46 8.52 -1.12
CA ARG A 197 -0.41 9.26 -0.41
C ARG A 197 0.03 8.53 0.86
N ALA A 198 -0.88 7.95 1.64
CA ALA A 198 -0.54 7.19 2.84
C ALA A 198 0.23 5.90 2.52
N ILE A 199 -0.17 5.19 1.45
CA ILE A 199 0.57 4.00 0.96
C ILE A 199 2.00 4.38 0.55
N LEU A 200 2.17 5.48 -0.20
CA LEU A 200 3.48 5.96 -0.61
C LEU A 200 4.33 6.42 0.58
N HIS A 201 3.71 7.05 1.58
CA HIS A 201 4.38 7.41 2.82
C HIS A 201 4.96 6.18 3.52
N ASN A 202 4.15 5.13 3.67
CA ASN A 202 4.58 3.89 4.31
C ASN A 202 5.63 3.13 3.49
N ALA A 203 5.54 3.20 2.15
CA ALA A 203 6.59 2.68 1.28
C ALA A 203 7.92 3.44 1.50
N CYS A 204 7.89 4.76 1.62
CA CYS A 204 9.11 5.54 1.89
C CYS A 204 9.70 5.25 3.28
N GLU A 205 8.88 5.03 4.31
CA GLU A 205 9.37 4.59 5.63
C GLU A 205 10.03 3.20 5.53
N TYR A 206 9.43 2.26 4.79
CA TYR A 206 10.06 0.95 4.55
C TYR A 206 11.38 1.06 3.77
N ALA A 207 11.46 1.95 2.78
CA ALA A 207 12.72 2.24 2.09
C ALA A 207 13.80 2.81 3.04
N MET A 208 13.41 3.54 4.09
CA MET A 208 14.33 3.98 5.14
C MET A 208 14.80 2.82 6.02
N GLU A 209 13.90 1.90 6.40
CA GLU A 209 14.26 0.67 7.14
C GLU A 209 15.29 -0.17 6.36
N LEU A 210 15.15 -0.23 5.03
CA LEU A 210 16.12 -0.87 4.13
C LEU A 210 17.36 -0.02 3.83
N ASN A 211 17.55 1.14 4.47
CA ASN A 211 18.65 2.08 4.27
C ASN A 211 18.80 2.60 2.82
N MET A 212 17.74 2.55 2.01
CA MET A 212 17.71 3.09 0.64
C MET A 212 17.44 4.61 0.62
N LEU A 213 16.79 5.12 1.68
CA LEU A 213 16.51 6.54 1.89
C LEU A 213 16.99 6.97 3.28
N THR A 214 17.52 8.19 3.37
CA THR A 214 17.95 8.77 4.67
C THR A 214 16.77 9.36 5.45
N ARG A 215 15.77 9.89 4.74
CA ARG A 215 14.57 10.51 5.31
C ARG A 215 13.37 10.32 4.39
N ASN A 216 12.17 10.42 4.94
CA ASN A 216 10.95 10.31 4.16
C ASN A 216 10.72 11.58 3.31
N PRO A 217 10.81 11.51 1.97
CA PRO A 217 10.75 12.70 1.12
C PRO A 217 9.35 13.32 1.08
N ILE A 218 8.30 12.54 1.36
CA ILE A 218 6.91 13.02 1.35
C ILE A 218 6.68 14.09 2.42
N LYS A 219 7.39 14.03 3.55
CA LYS A 219 7.28 15.04 4.62
C LYS A 219 7.94 16.37 4.23
N ALA A 220 8.97 16.34 3.37
CA ALA A 220 9.69 17.53 2.95
C ALA A 220 8.98 18.33 1.85
N ILE A 221 8.05 17.69 1.13
CA ILE A 221 7.38 18.28 -0.02
C ILE A 221 6.08 18.96 0.40
N LYS A 222 5.97 20.25 0.08
CA LYS A 222 4.71 20.99 0.16
C LYS A 222 3.74 20.51 -0.93
N TRP A 223 3.13 19.35 -0.71
CA TRP A 223 2.08 18.77 -1.54
C TRP A 223 0.89 18.45 -0.63
N LYS A 224 -0.29 18.97 -0.98
CA LYS A 224 -1.50 18.84 -0.15
C LYS A 224 -2.51 17.95 -0.86
N ALA A 225 -2.82 16.80 -0.26
CA ALA A 225 -3.95 16.01 -0.69
C ALA A 225 -5.26 16.78 -0.44
N PRO A 226 -6.27 16.70 -1.33
CA PRO A 226 -7.59 17.24 -1.07
C PRO A 226 -8.18 16.68 0.23
N LYS A 227 -8.97 17.48 0.94
CA LYS A 227 -9.69 17.01 2.13
C LYS A 227 -10.88 16.16 1.71
N ALA A 228 -10.98 14.95 2.25
CA ALA A 228 -12.20 14.15 2.17
C ALA A 228 -13.19 14.64 3.23
N SER A 229 -14.44 14.87 2.84
CA SER A 229 -15.51 15.05 3.82
C SER A 229 -15.87 13.67 4.39
N PRO A 230 -15.93 13.50 5.72
CA PRO A 230 -16.48 12.29 6.32
C PRO A 230 -18.02 12.26 6.23
N GLU A 231 -18.65 13.35 5.81
CA GLU A 231 -20.10 13.48 5.76
C GLU A 231 -20.69 12.61 4.63
N VAL A 232 -21.64 11.75 5.01
CA VAL A 232 -22.43 10.98 4.06
C VAL A 232 -23.48 11.90 3.45
N ASP A 233 -23.51 12.01 2.13
CA ASP A 233 -24.59 12.71 1.44
C ASP A 233 -25.91 11.98 1.69
N ARG A 234 -26.79 12.55 2.51
CA ARG A 234 -28.10 11.98 2.85
C ARG A 234 -28.95 11.68 1.63
N ARG A 235 -28.74 12.37 0.51
CA ARG A 235 -29.47 12.13 -0.75
C ARG A 235 -29.03 10.86 -1.46
N SER A 236 -27.84 10.36 -1.14
CA SER A 236 -27.32 9.09 -1.67
C SER A 236 -27.82 7.86 -0.90
N VAL A 237 -28.52 8.08 0.23
CA VAL A 237 -29.04 7.02 1.10
C VAL A 237 -30.53 6.79 0.83
N VAL A 238 -30.92 5.52 0.71
CA VAL A 238 -32.32 5.12 0.52
C VAL A 238 -33.15 5.38 1.77
N ASN A 239 -34.34 5.98 1.59
CA ASN A 239 -35.32 6.11 2.68
C ASN A 239 -36.19 4.84 2.79
N HIS A 240 -36.92 4.71 3.90
CA HIS A 240 -37.71 3.51 4.19
C HIS A 240 -38.74 3.17 3.11
N GLY A 241 -39.43 4.17 2.54
CA GLY A 241 -40.39 3.95 1.45
C GLY A 241 -39.73 3.49 0.14
N GLN A 242 -38.53 4.00 -0.17
CA GLN A 242 -37.71 3.51 -1.28
C GLN A 242 -37.23 2.08 -1.02
N THR A 243 -36.75 1.77 0.18
CA THR A 243 -36.32 0.42 0.55
C THR A 243 -37.43 -0.59 0.36
N ARG A 244 -38.66 -0.32 0.85
CA ARG A 244 -39.79 -1.25 0.67
C ARG A 244 -40.06 -1.56 -0.80
N ARG A 245 -40.07 -0.53 -1.66
CA ARG A 245 -40.24 -0.71 -3.12
C ARG A 245 -39.10 -1.50 -3.76
N LEU A 246 -37.86 -1.24 -3.36
CA LEU A 246 -36.69 -1.96 -3.86
C LEU A 246 -36.70 -3.44 -3.44
N LEU A 247 -37.07 -3.73 -2.19
CA LEU A 247 -37.19 -5.10 -1.69
C LEU A 247 -38.27 -5.88 -2.44
N GLN A 248 -39.43 -5.26 -2.69
CA GLN A 248 -40.49 -5.86 -3.50
C GLN A 248 -40.02 -6.16 -4.93
N ALA A 249 -39.40 -5.18 -5.60
CA ALA A 249 -38.87 -5.37 -6.95
C ALA A 249 -37.78 -6.45 -7.03
N LEU A 250 -36.99 -6.63 -5.96
CA LEU A 250 -35.99 -7.70 -5.86
C LEU A 250 -36.66 -9.08 -5.78
N GLN A 251 -37.77 -9.22 -5.06
CA GLN A 251 -38.47 -10.52 -4.92
C GLN A 251 -38.95 -11.06 -6.28
N GLU A 252 -39.26 -10.17 -7.22
CA GLU A 252 -39.68 -10.52 -8.59
C GLU A 252 -38.54 -11.05 -9.46
N GLN A 253 -37.27 -10.88 -9.06
CA GLN A 253 -36.11 -11.30 -9.86
C GLN A 253 -35.78 -12.79 -9.66
N SER A 254 -35.61 -13.54 -10.74
CA SER A 254 -35.18 -14.94 -10.70
C SER A 254 -33.71 -15.12 -11.12
N PRO A 255 -32.96 -16.08 -10.56
CA PRO A 255 -33.37 -17.06 -9.54
C PRO A 255 -33.09 -16.62 -8.09
N SER A 256 -32.47 -15.46 -7.87
CA SER A 256 -31.91 -15.06 -6.56
C SER A 256 -32.71 -13.98 -5.82
N GLY A 257 -33.86 -13.56 -6.33
CA GLY A 257 -34.62 -12.41 -5.83
C GLY A 257 -34.99 -12.49 -4.37
N LEU A 258 -35.67 -13.57 -3.96
CA LEU A 258 -36.04 -13.79 -2.56
C LEU A 258 -34.83 -13.75 -1.62
N ARG A 259 -33.72 -14.37 -2.03
CA ARG A 259 -32.47 -14.36 -1.25
C ARG A 259 -31.86 -12.97 -1.13
N LEU A 260 -31.85 -12.20 -2.22
CA LEU A 260 -31.32 -10.84 -2.22
C LEU A 260 -32.22 -9.90 -1.42
N ALA A 261 -33.54 -10.05 -1.52
CA ALA A 261 -34.50 -9.30 -0.72
C ALA A 261 -34.25 -9.53 0.78
N ALA A 262 -34.14 -10.78 1.24
CA ALA A 262 -33.79 -11.08 2.62
C ALA A 262 -32.44 -10.47 3.03
N PHE A 263 -31.40 -10.60 2.17
CA PHE A 263 -30.08 -10.04 2.43
C PHE A 263 -30.12 -8.51 2.62
N PHE A 264 -30.74 -7.78 1.69
CA PHE A 264 -30.81 -6.32 1.78
C PHE A 264 -31.78 -5.83 2.86
N ALA A 265 -32.82 -6.59 3.20
CA ALA A 265 -33.72 -6.28 4.30
C ALA A 265 -32.97 -6.30 5.63
N VAL A 266 -32.15 -7.34 5.88
CA VAL A 266 -31.34 -7.43 7.10
C VAL A 266 -30.31 -6.29 7.18
N LEU A 267 -29.67 -5.92 6.06
CA LEU A 267 -28.77 -4.75 6.00
C LEU A 267 -29.48 -3.46 6.43
N TYR A 268 -30.69 -3.22 5.91
CA TYR A 268 -31.41 -1.98 6.16
C TYR A 268 -32.03 -1.92 7.57
N TYR A 269 -32.71 -2.99 8.00
CA TYR A 269 -33.46 -3.00 9.27
C TYR A 269 -32.60 -3.32 10.49
N ALA A 270 -31.57 -4.16 10.34
CA ALA A 270 -30.66 -4.52 11.44
C ALA A 270 -29.32 -3.79 11.37
N GLY A 271 -29.08 -2.96 10.34
CA GLY A 271 -27.87 -2.15 10.21
C GLY A 271 -26.59 -2.97 9.97
N LEU A 272 -26.71 -4.20 9.46
CA LEU A 272 -25.55 -5.09 9.29
C LEU A 272 -24.63 -4.62 8.17
N ARG A 273 -23.34 -4.88 8.35
CA ARG A 273 -22.38 -4.82 7.25
C ARG A 273 -22.67 -5.99 6.29
N PRO A 274 -22.41 -5.82 4.98
CA PRO A 274 -22.55 -6.92 4.02
C PRO A 274 -21.80 -8.20 4.43
N GLU A 275 -20.63 -8.04 5.04
CA GLU A 275 -19.75 -9.09 5.54
C GLU A 275 -20.37 -9.91 6.69
N GLU A 276 -21.21 -9.28 7.51
CA GLU A 276 -21.93 -9.91 8.63
C GLU A 276 -23.16 -10.64 8.10
N ALA A 277 -23.95 -9.98 7.23
CA ALA A 277 -25.16 -10.56 6.67
C ALA A 277 -24.91 -11.79 5.79
N VAL A 278 -23.78 -11.86 5.07
CA VAL A 278 -23.40 -13.07 4.31
C VAL A 278 -23.11 -14.26 5.24
N ASN A 279 -22.69 -13.99 6.48
CA ASN A 279 -22.35 -15.02 7.44
C ASN A 279 -23.50 -15.42 8.36
N LEU A 280 -24.67 -14.79 8.23
CA LEU A 280 -25.87 -15.16 9.00
C LEU A 280 -26.26 -16.62 8.70
N ARG A 281 -26.43 -17.43 9.75
CA ARG A 281 -26.87 -18.83 9.68
C ARG A 281 -28.20 -19.00 10.39
N ARG A 282 -28.85 -20.15 10.21
CA ARG A 282 -30.16 -20.43 10.83
C ARG A 282 -30.07 -20.41 12.35
N GLU A 283 -28.99 -20.94 12.92
CA GLU A 283 -28.72 -20.91 14.37
C GLU A 283 -28.48 -19.49 14.93
N ASN A 284 -28.32 -18.48 14.08
CA ASN A 284 -28.16 -17.10 14.49
C ASN A 284 -29.48 -16.32 14.55
N ILE A 285 -30.60 -16.95 14.17
CA ILE A 285 -31.88 -16.29 14.02
C ILE A 285 -32.88 -16.95 14.97
N THR A 286 -33.36 -16.17 15.92
CA THR A 286 -34.48 -16.54 16.78
C THR A 286 -35.67 -15.70 16.34
N LEU A 287 -36.68 -16.33 15.75
CA LEU A 287 -37.94 -15.66 15.43
C LEU A 287 -38.98 -16.06 16.49
N PRO A 288 -39.86 -15.12 16.88
CA PRO A 288 -40.95 -15.45 17.77
C PRO A 288 -41.86 -16.51 17.12
N PRO A 289 -42.44 -17.42 17.92
CA PRO A 289 -43.36 -18.43 17.40
C PRO A 289 -44.60 -17.74 16.82
N LEU A 290 -45.14 -18.32 15.75
CA LEU A 290 -46.43 -17.87 15.22
C LEU A 290 -47.52 -18.06 16.28
N VAL A 291 -48.46 -17.13 16.33
CA VAL A 291 -49.63 -17.19 17.21
C VAL A 291 -50.85 -17.51 16.36
N TRP A 292 -51.73 -18.37 16.87
CA TRP A 292 -52.98 -18.67 16.20
C TRP A 292 -53.93 -17.48 16.29
N ASN A 293 -54.43 -17.02 15.15
CA ASN A 293 -55.42 -15.95 15.08
C ASN A 293 -56.80 -16.56 14.79
N ASP A 294 -57.70 -16.50 15.78
CA ASP A 294 -59.06 -17.03 15.69
C ASP A 294 -59.94 -16.29 14.66
N GLN A 295 -59.61 -15.04 14.29
CA GLN A 295 -60.40 -14.25 13.34
C GLN A 295 -60.05 -14.57 11.88
N THR A 296 -58.79 -14.89 11.61
CA THR A 296 -58.30 -15.21 10.26
C THR A 296 -58.12 -16.72 10.04
N GLU A 297 -58.29 -17.51 11.09
CA GLU A 297 -58.10 -18.97 11.16
C GLU A 297 -56.71 -19.41 10.65
N LYS A 298 -55.68 -18.62 10.98
CA LYS A 298 -54.30 -18.85 10.52
C LYS A 298 -53.29 -18.62 11.63
N TRP A 299 -52.15 -19.29 11.52
CA TRP A 299 -50.95 -18.98 12.28
C TRP A 299 -50.32 -17.70 11.71
N GLU A 300 -50.26 -16.65 12.50
CA GLU A 300 -49.79 -15.32 12.11
C GLU A 300 -48.63 -14.87 12.99
N GLU A 301 -47.87 -13.90 12.49
CA GLU A 301 -46.79 -13.27 13.26
C GLU A 301 -47.41 -12.44 14.41
N PRO A 302 -46.91 -12.57 15.66
CA PRO A 302 -47.40 -11.78 16.78
C PRO A 302 -47.19 -10.28 16.56
N GLU A 303 -48.17 -9.47 16.96
CA GLU A 303 -48.26 -8.03 16.63
C GLU A 303 -47.14 -7.18 17.25
N ASP A 304 -46.59 -7.60 18.39
CA ASP A 304 -45.60 -6.83 19.19
C ASP A 304 -44.37 -7.67 19.63
N ASP A 305 -44.00 -8.70 18.87
CA ASP A 305 -42.83 -9.52 19.19
C ASP A 305 -41.66 -9.30 18.23
N TRP A 306 -40.44 -9.33 18.75
CA TRP A 306 -39.23 -9.02 18.00
C TRP A 306 -38.37 -10.27 17.85
N GLY A 307 -37.90 -10.52 16.63
CA GLY A 307 -36.88 -11.53 16.38
C GLY A 307 -35.50 -11.08 16.86
N GLU A 308 -34.69 -12.01 17.34
CA GLU A 308 -33.30 -11.77 17.71
C GLU A 308 -32.34 -12.31 16.64
N LEU A 309 -31.31 -11.53 16.35
CA LEU A 309 -30.23 -11.89 15.44
C LEU A 309 -28.89 -11.88 16.20
N HIS A 310 -28.21 -13.02 16.24
CA HIS A 310 -26.91 -13.19 16.90
C HIS A 310 -25.76 -13.14 15.90
N PHE A 311 -24.85 -12.16 16.03
CA PHE A 311 -23.76 -11.97 15.09
C PHE A 311 -22.43 -12.48 15.65
N CYS A 312 -21.88 -13.54 15.05
CA CYS A 312 -20.65 -14.16 15.56
C CYS A 312 -19.37 -13.64 14.88
N THR A 313 -19.33 -13.63 13.55
CA THR A 313 -18.11 -13.32 12.79
C THR A 313 -18.43 -12.62 11.46
N ALA A 314 -17.63 -11.61 11.09
CA ALA A 314 -17.70 -10.97 9.78
C ALA A 314 -16.87 -11.75 8.76
N ALA A 315 -17.40 -11.94 7.55
CA ALA A 315 -16.69 -12.53 6.41
C ALA A 315 -16.18 -11.41 5.47
N PRO A 316 -14.89 -11.01 5.55
CA PRO A 316 -14.37 -9.84 4.83
C PRO A 316 -14.35 -9.93 3.30
N GLU A 317 -14.76 -11.08 2.73
CA GLU A 317 -14.89 -11.25 1.28
C GLU A 317 -16.19 -11.99 0.94
N VAL A 318 -17.10 -11.28 0.24
CA VAL A 318 -18.30 -11.88 -0.35
C VAL A 318 -17.87 -12.81 -1.50
N GLY A 319 -17.72 -14.11 -1.25
CA GLY A 319 -17.55 -15.11 -2.31
C GLY A 319 -16.62 -16.30 -2.01
N VAL A 320 -15.83 -16.28 -0.93
CA VAL A 320 -14.84 -17.35 -0.66
C VAL A 320 -15.51 -18.70 -0.37
N ASP A 321 -16.70 -18.69 0.24
CA ASP A 321 -17.35 -19.93 0.70
C ASP A 321 -18.26 -20.60 -0.34
N ARG A 322 -18.39 -20.04 -1.55
CA ARG A 322 -19.22 -20.66 -2.62
C ARG A 322 -18.63 -21.96 -3.19
N ARG A 323 -17.40 -22.33 -2.83
CA ARG A 323 -16.71 -23.53 -3.35
C ARG A 323 -16.78 -24.77 -2.46
N ARG A 324 -17.37 -24.68 -1.25
CA ARG A 324 -17.59 -25.86 -0.40
C ARG A 324 -19.03 -26.32 -0.49
N ARG A 325 -19.47 -26.73 -1.69
CA ARG A 325 -20.63 -27.61 -1.80
C ARG A 325 -20.09 -29.03 -1.67
N PRO A 326 -20.39 -29.78 -0.59
CA PRO A 326 -20.05 -31.20 -0.58
C PRO A 326 -20.75 -31.89 -1.77
N PRO A 327 -20.12 -32.88 -2.40
CA PRO A 327 -20.76 -33.61 -3.49
C PRO A 327 -22.08 -34.19 -2.97
N ARG A 328 -23.15 -34.02 -3.76
CA ARG A 328 -24.43 -34.69 -3.52
C ARG A 328 -24.12 -36.19 -3.43
N SER A 329 -24.21 -36.75 -2.21
CA SER A 329 -24.25 -38.19 -2.03
C SER A 329 -25.45 -38.71 -2.81
N ALA A 330 -25.18 -39.49 -3.85
CA ALA A 330 -26.19 -40.25 -4.55
C ALA A 330 -26.85 -41.19 -3.53
N THR A 331 -28.13 -40.96 -3.25
CA THR A 331 -28.96 -41.96 -2.57
C THR A 331 -29.10 -43.14 -3.54
N PRO A 332 -28.76 -44.38 -3.16
CA PRO A 332 -29.05 -45.53 -3.99
C PRO A 332 -30.56 -45.72 -4.02
N GLN A 333 -31.13 -45.78 -5.23
CA GLN A 333 -32.42 -46.39 -5.46
C GLN A 333 -32.35 -47.86 -5.01
N GLY A 334 -33.31 -48.28 -4.19
CA GLY A 334 -33.59 -49.66 -3.82
C GLY A 334 -35.10 -49.84 -3.68
N PRO A 335 -35.66 -51.02 -3.99
CA PRO A 335 -36.87 -51.10 -4.82
C PRO A 335 -38.18 -51.30 -4.05
N ARG A 336 -39.25 -50.83 -4.72
CA ARG A 336 -40.70 -51.00 -4.53
C ARG A 336 -41.38 -50.16 -3.45
#